data_AF-A0A3D4TZY1-F1
#
_entry.id   AF-A0A3D4TZY1-F1
#
_cell.length_a   1.000
_cell.length_b   1.000
_cell.length_c   1.000
_cell.angle_alpha   90.00
_cell.angle_beta   90.00
_cell.angle_gamma   90.00
#
_symmetry.space_group_name_H-M   'P 1'
#
loop_
_entity.id
_entity.type
_entity.pdbx_description
1 polymer ?
#
loop_
_entity_poly.entity_id
_entity_poly.type
_entity_poly.pdbx_seq_one_letter_code
_entity_poly.pdbx_strand_id
1 'polypeptide(L)'
;MFAARVLPSISIDEINAYAKSMITEQNLVITINGPKKDGIKLPTVEEVSAAIKDVYTEKLEAYVDKISNKPLVENVASVGKVSTVKEDKDFGAVEWILSNGAKVVFKKTDFKEDEVQLSAFSKGGISLVDVKTIPSASFASQLVANGGVGEFSSTDLEKMLAGKMVGVQPMITEASEGFMGGSSPKDFETMLQLVYLYFTQPREDEQTYNSYMERMKAYYANASADPRMSFRDSVSVMMANHNPRVIPMSLDYLNKINYRQSLDFYKNRFADASDFTFVFVGNINPDDVKGLVEKYIGGLPNIKRVETAKDNNVRPPKGKVQNYFKKPLKDPKATINIAYTGNLDYTLENKVLVDAIKSVLNSRYIEEIREKEGATYGVGVRTYVRNFPYPSFGAVFNFDTDPARKDRMIEIIHNEIKNIMTQGPSEENLVKAKEFMLKQFDQNQRENGYWSNAIREKYENGIDINSKYKELVNALSVEKVKAMAEKIFSQGNIVEVVMSPAE
;
A
#
# COMPACT_ATOMS: atom_id res chain seq x y z
N MET A 1 30.42 -9.68 0.15
CA MET A 1 31.88 -9.93 -0.01
C MET A 1 32.30 -10.38 -1.41
N PHE A 2 31.60 -11.32 -2.07
CA PHE A 2 31.94 -11.75 -3.44
C PHE A 2 31.80 -10.62 -4.48
N ALA A 3 30.63 -9.96 -4.55
CA ALA A 3 30.39 -8.89 -5.51
C ALA A 3 31.40 -7.73 -5.41
N ALA A 4 31.77 -7.31 -4.19
CA ALA A 4 32.76 -6.26 -3.97
C ALA A 4 34.18 -6.61 -4.45
N ARG A 5 34.52 -7.90 -4.59
CA ARG A 5 35.83 -8.36 -5.12
C ARG A 5 35.82 -8.52 -6.63
N VAL A 6 34.68 -8.87 -7.21
CA VAL A 6 34.54 -9.17 -8.64
C VAL A 6 34.17 -7.93 -9.46
N LEU A 7 33.35 -7.01 -8.91
CA LEU A 7 32.94 -5.81 -9.64
C LEU A 7 34.13 -4.97 -10.16
N PRO A 8 35.24 -4.77 -9.40
CA PRO A 8 36.39 -4.02 -9.91
C PRO A 8 37.16 -4.74 -11.03
N SER A 9 36.97 -6.06 -11.20
CA SER A 9 37.63 -6.83 -12.26
C SER A 9 36.82 -6.89 -13.55
N ILE A 10 35.64 -6.27 -13.61
CA ILE A 10 34.81 -6.22 -14.81
C ILE A 10 35.04 -4.88 -15.50
N SER A 11 35.64 -4.92 -16.68
CA SER A 11 35.89 -3.76 -17.53
C SER A 11 34.68 -3.41 -18.41
N ILE A 12 34.62 -2.15 -18.87
CA ILE A 12 33.63 -1.72 -19.85
C ILE A 12 33.76 -2.48 -21.17
N ASP A 13 34.97 -2.89 -21.54
CA ASP A 13 35.23 -3.66 -22.75
C ASP A 13 34.65 -5.07 -22.66
N GLU A 14 34.77 -5.71 -21.49
CA GLU A 14 34.12 -7.01 -21.23
C GLU A 14 32.60 -6.90 -21.25
N ILE A 15 32.03 -5.82 -20.67
CA ILE A 15 30.59 -5.57 -20.73
C ILE A 15 30.14 -5.35 -22.18
N ASN A 16 30.85 -4.54 -22.95
CA ASN A 16 30.55 -4.27 -24.36
C ASN A 16 30.70 -5.53 -25.22
N ALA A 17 31.73 -6.34 -25.00
CA ALA A 17 31.93 -7.61 -25.69
C ALA A 17 30.81 -8.60 -25.36
N TYR A 18 30.42 -8.68 -24.09
CA TYR A 18 29.30 -9.52 -23.66
C TYR A 18 27.98 -9.04 -24.28
N ALA A 19 27.66 -7.75 -24.20
CA ALA A 19 26.44 -7.17 -24.78
C ALA A 19 26.33 -7.47 -26.29
N LYS A 20 27.44 -7.39 -27.04
CA LYS A 20 27.50 -7.77 -28.47
C LYS A 20 27.22 -9.25 -28.72
N SER A 21 27.48 -10.13 -27.75
CA SER A 21 27.18 -11.56 -27.87
C SER A 21 25.76 -11.93 -27.43
N MET A 22 25.05 -11.03 -26.73
CA MET A 22 23.69 -11.30 -26.25
C MET A 22 22.64 -11.32 -27.36
N ILE A 23 22.72 -10.41 -28.34
CA ILE A 23 21.73 -10.29 -29.42
C ILE A 23 22.44 -10.37 -30.77
N THR A 24 22.14 -11.41 -31.53
CA THR A 24 22.66 -11.69 -32.88
C THR A 24 21.50 -12.04 -33.82
N GLU A 25 21.77 -12.02 -35.13
CA GLU A 25 20.78 -12.46 -36.12
C GLU A 25 20.37 -13.93 -35.95
N GLN A 26 21.20 -14.74 -35.30
CA GLN A 26 20.98 -16.18 -35.12
C GLN A 26 20.18 -16.52 -33.86
N ASN A 27 20.00 -15.58 -32.92
CA ASN A 27 19.31 -15.80 -31.65
C ASN A 27 18.13 -14.84 -31.39
N LEU A 28 17.69 -14.09 -32.41
CA LEU A 28 16.59 -13.14 -32.32
C LEU A 28 15.24 -13.82 -32.55
N VAL A 29 14.34 -13.74 -31.56
CA VAL A 29 12.93 -14.14 -31.67
C VAL A 29 12.05 -12.92 -31.44
N ILE A 30 11.15 -12.62 -32.38
CA ILE A 30 10.23 -11.49 -32.29
C ILE A 30 8.82 -12.02 -32.07
N THR A 31 8.20 -11.54 -30.99
CA THR A 31 6.81 -11.85 -30.68
C THR A 31 5.97 -10.60 -30.86
N ILE A 32 4.97 -10.67 -31.74
CA ILE A 32 3.98 -9.61 -31.92
C ILE A 32 2.66 -10.11 -31.37
N ASN A 33 2.18 -9.44 -30.33
CA ASN A 33 0.91 -9.72 -29.71
C ASN A 33 -0.09 -8.64 -30.10
N GLY A 34 -1.28 -9.05 -30.52
CA GLY A 34 -2.38 -8.13 -30.83
C GLY A 34 -3.74 -8.72 -30.47
N PRO A 35 -4.76 -7.86 -30.33
CA PRO A 35 -6.11 -8.31 -30.01
C PRO A 35 -6.68 -9.17 -31.15
N LYS A 36 -7.32 -10.28 -30.80
CA LYS A 36 -8.06 -11.14 -31.74
C LYS A 36 -9.40 -10.49 -32.11
N LYS A 37 -9.36 -9.42 -32.92
CA LYS A 37 -10.52 -8.66 -33.42
C LYS A 37 -10.43 -8.47 -34.93
N ASP A 38 -11.58 -8.50 -35.60
CA ASP A 38 -11.65 -8.25 -37.05
C ASP A 38 -11.16 -6.84 -37.40
N GLY A 39 -10.43 -6.74 -38.51
CA GLY A 39 -9.88 -5.47 -39.02
C GLY A 39 -8.52 -5.04 -38.46
N ILE A 40 -7.97 -5.76 -37.47
CA ILE A 40 -6.60 -5.51 -36.97
C ILE A 40 -5.61 -6.24 -37.89
N LYS A 41 -4.79 -5.47 -38.62
CA LYS A 41 -3.66 -6.00 -39.40
C LYS A 41 -2.41 -6.01 -38.53
N LEU A 42 -1.88 -7.19 -38.26
CA LEU A 42 -0.55 -7.34 -37.68
C LEU A 42 0.50 -7.23 -38.80
N PRO A 43 1.70 -6.70 -38.51
CA PRO A 43 2.76 -6.64 -39.50
C PRO A 43 3.17 -8.06 -39.91
N THR A 44 3.48 -8.19 -41.20
CA THR A 44 3.95 -9.42 -41.83
C THR A 44 5.39 -9.73 -41.42
N VAL A 45 5.82 -10.97 -41.64
CA VAL A 45 7.21 -11.38 -41.39
C VAL A 45 8.17 -10.54 -42.24
N GLU A 46 7.77 -10.22 -43.47
CA GLU A 46 8.54 -9.41 -44.41
C GLU A 46 8.68 -7.97 -43.93
N GLU A 47 7.60 -7.34 -43.47
CA GLU A 47 7.64 -5.97 -42.93
C GLU A 47 8.52 -5.87 -41.68
N VAL A 48 8.41 -6.85 -40.77
CA VAL A 48 9.23 -6.90 -39.56
C VAL A 48 10.69 -7.14 -39.91
N SER A 49 10.97 -8.06 -40.83
CA SER A 49 12.33 -8.37 -41.27
C SER A 49 12.98 -7.18 -41.99
N ALA A 50 12.21 -6.44 -42.78
CA ALA A 50 12.68 -5.23 -43.44
C ALA A 50 13.03 -4.14 -42.40
N ALA A 51 12.14 -3.88 -41.45
CA ALA A 51 12.39 -2.88 -40.40
C ALA A 51 13.66 -3.19 -39.58
N ILE A 52 13.93 -4.45 -39.27
CA ILE A 52 15.16 -4.86 -38.57
C ILE A 52 16.40 -4.57 -39.43
N LYS A 53 16.36 -4.97 -40.70
CA LYS A 53 17.47 -4.72 -41.64
C LYS A 53 17.75 -3.24 -41.79
N ASP A 54 16.70 -2.42 -41.85
CA ASP A 54 16.83 -0.97 -41.96
C ASP A 54 17.58 -0.40 -40.75
N VAL A 55 17.23 -0.81 -39.53
CA VAL A 55 17.92 -0.41 -38.29
C VAL A 55 19.40 -0.81 -38.28
N TYR A 56 19.76 -1.99 -38.80
CA TYR A 56 21.17 -2.41 -38.92
C TYR A 56 21.99 -1.55 -39.89
N THR A 57 21.33 -0.90 -40.84
CA THR A 57 21.97 0.03 -41.79
C THR A 57 21.87 1.49 -41.36
N GLU A 58 21.11 1.78 -40.31
CA GLU A 58 20.91 3.13 -39.80
C GLU A 58 22.18 3.62 -39.09
N LYS A 59 22.56 4.86 -39.37
CA LYS A 59 23.64 5.51 -38.64
C LYS A 59 23.09 6.01 -37.30
N LEU A 60 23.19 5.18 -36.27
CA LEU A 60 22.82 5.56 -34.91
C LEU A 60 23.92 6.42 -34.29
N GLU A 61 23.54 7.58 -33.74
CA GLU A 61 24.43 8.35 -32.89
C GLU A 61 24.54 7.66 -31.51
N ALA A 62 25.73 7.69 -30.92
CA ALA A 62 25.92 7.15 -29.58
C ALA A 62 25.01 7.88 -28.60
N TYR A 63 24.34 7.11 -27.73
CA TYR A 63 23.56 7.69 -26.65
C TYR A 63 24.48 8.56 -25.77
N VAL A 64 24.19 9.86 -25.71
CA VAL A 64 24.89 10.79 -24.84
C VAL A 64 24.18 10.83 -23.50
N ASP A 65 24.82 10.27 -22.48
CA ASP A 65 24.28 10.28 -21.12
C ASP A 65 24.23 11.71 -20.58
N LYS A 66 23.02 12.21 -20.33
CA LYS A 66 22.81 13.53 -19.72
C LYS A 66 22.85 13.39 -18.20
N ILE A 67 24.04 13.15 -17.65
CA ILE A 67 24.21 13.16 -16.19
C ILE A 67 24.21 14.63 -15.74
N SER A 68 23.15 15.03 -15.04
CA SER A 68 23.12 16.33 -14.38
C SER A 68 24.02 16.28 -13.14
N ASN A 69 25.06 17.11 -13.12
CA ASN A 69 25.93 17.28 -11.95
C ASN A 69 25.33 18.25 -10.91
N LYS A 70 24.07 18.67 -11.08
CA LYS A 70 23.39 19.57 -10.15
C LYS A 70 23.02 18.83 -8.85
N PRO A 71 23.05 19.51 -7.69
CA PRO A 71 22.51 18.94 -6.46
C PRO A 71 20.99 18.76 -6.58
N LEU A 72 20.42 17.80 -5.84
CA LEU A 72 18.96 17.57 -5.81
C LEU A 72 18.18 18.83 -5.41
N VAL A 73 18.70 19.59 -4.45
CA VAL A 73 18.13 20.87 -4.00
C VAL A 73 19.22 21.93 -4.08
N GLU A 74 19.12 22.83 -5.06
CA GLU A 74 20.06 23.96 -5.19
C GLU A 74 19.87 24.97 -4.06
N ASN A 75 18.62 25.34 -3.76
CA ASN A 75 18.28 26.33 -2.73
C ASN A 75 17.01 25.93 -1.99
N VAL A 76 16.95 26.28 -0.70
CA VAL A 76 15.74 26.15 0.12
C VAL A 76 15.20 27.55 0.40
N ALA A 77 13.92 27.79 0.16
CA ALA A 77 13.29 29.11 0.27
C ALA A 77 13.36 29.72 1.68
N SER A 78 13.29 28.88 2.72
CA SER A 78 13.39 29.31 4.13
C SER A 78 13.92 28.17 4.98
N VAL A 79 14.51 28.50 6.13
CA VAL A 79 14.95 27.51 7.13
C VAL A 79 14.09 27.69 8.37
N GLY A 80 13.48 26.61 8.85
CA GLY A 80 12.72 26.61 10.10
C GLY A 80 13.61 26.43 11.31
N LYS A 81 13.01 26.42 12.51
CA LYS A 81 13.70 26.07 13.76
C LYS A 81 12.86 25.12 14.59
N VAL A 82 13.50 24.26 15.36
CA VAL A 82 12.80 23.51 16.42
C VAL A 82 12.35 24.51 17.49
N SER A 83 11.04 24.68 17.65
CA SER A 83 10.45 25.57 18.65
C SER A 83 10.16 24.87 19.96
N THR A 84 9.90 23.56 19.92
CA THR A 84 9.56 22.77 21.11
C THR A 84 10.10 21.35 20.96
N VAL A 85 10.61 20.81 22.06
CA VAL A 85 11.02 19.41 22.18
C VAL A 85 10.18 18.76 23.27
N LYS A 86 9.63 17.58 23.00
CA LYS A 86 8.91 16.77 23.99
C LYS A 86 9.44 15.34 23.96
N GLU A 87 9.57 14.74 25.13
CA GLU A 87 9.89 13.33 25.27
C GLU A 87 8.61 12.51 25.40
N ASP A 88 8.53 11.41 24.66
CA ASP A 88 7.51 10.39 24.79
C ASP A 88 8.17 9.14 25.42
N LYS A 89 8.16 9.08 26.75
CA LYS A 89 8.84 8.03 27.51
C LYS A 89 8.22 6.65 27.28
N ASP A 90 6.91 6.59 27.04
CA ASP A 90 6.20 5.32 26.80
C ASP A 90 6.70 4.66 25.51
N PHE A 91 7.03 5.47 24.50
CA PHE A 91 7.45 4.98 23.19
C PHE A 91 8.96 5.10 22.98
N GLY A 92 9.70 5.69 23.94
CA GLY A 92 11.11 6.02 23.78
C GLY A 92 11.36 6.88 22.55
N ALA A 93 10.52 7.89 22.34
CA ALA A 93 10.54 8.78 21.19
C ALA A 93 10.72 10.25 21.61
N VAL A 94 11.17 11.07 20.67
CA VAL A 94 11.30 12.53 20.84
C VAL A 94 10.48 13.22 19.77
N GLU A 95 9.56 14.08 20.17
CA GLU A 95 8.79 14.96 19.30
C GLU A 95 9.44 16.34 19.24
N TRP A 96 9.62 16.85 18.03
CA TRP A 96 9.91 18.24 17.74
C TRP A 96 8.71 18.91 17.12
N ILE A 97 8.39 20.12 17.55
CA ILE A 97 7.51 21.04 16.83
C ILE A 97 8.43 22.06 16.15
N LEU A 98 8.27 22.22 14.84
CA LEU A 98 9.02 23.19 14.06
C LEU A 98 8.26 24.52 13.96
N SER A 99 8.99 25.60 13.66
CA SER A 99 8.44 26.95 13.52
C SER A 99 7.38 27.10 12.41
N ASN A 100 7.36 26.18 11.43
CA ASN A 100 6.33 26.12 10.39
C ASN A 100 5.09 25.29 10.80
N GLY A 101 5.05 24.75 12.02
CA GLY A 101 3.95 23.96 12.57
C GLY A 101 4.11 22.45 12.45
N ALA A 102 4.95 21.98 11.52
CA ALA A 102 5.20 20.57 11.30
C ALA A 102 5.72 19.88 12.58
N LYS A 103 5.24 18.66 12.81
CA LYS A 103 5.72 17.80 13.89
C LYS A 103 6.69 16.78 13.34
N VAL A 104 7.80 16.56 14.03
CA VAL A 104 8.79 15.54 13.67
C VAL A 104 9.02 14.64 14.86
N VAL A 105 8.78 13.35 14.71
CA VAL A 105 8.87 12.35 15.78
C VAL A 105 9.98 11.39 15.44
N PHE A 106 10.98 11.30 16.31
CA PHE A 106 12.08 10.36 16.17
C PHE A 106 11.93 9.23 17.17
N LYS A 107 12.07 7.99 16.69
CA LYS A 107 12.38 6.84 17.52
C LYS A 107 13.69 6.21 17.05
N LYS A 108 14.74 6.45 17.83
CA LYS A 108 16.03 5.80 17.61
C LYS A 108 15.94 4.32 17.97
N THR A 109 16.47 3.46 17.09
CA THR A 109 16.53 2.01 17.28
C THR A 109 17.87 1.47 16.79
N ASP A 110 18.29 0.33 17.31
CA ASP A 110 19.50 -0.40 16.94
C ASP A 110 19.20 -1.70 16.16
N PHE A 111 17.98 -1.85 15.62
CA PHE A 111 17.50 -3.12 15.07
C PHE A 111 18.15 -3.46 13.72
N LYS A 112 18.41 -2.43 12.92
CA LYS A 112 19.02 -2.50 11.59
C LYS A 112 19.93 -1.29 11.40
N GLU A 113 21.21 -1.52 11.16
CA GLU A 113 22.22 -0.46 11.07
C GLU A 113 21.96 0.49 9.88
N ASP A 114 21.52 -0.06 8.74
CA ASP A 114 21.35 0.68 7.48
C ASP A 114 19.89 1.10 7.21
N GLU A 115 19.05 1.28 8.24
CA GLU A 115 17.63 1.62 8.05
C GLU A 115 17.16 2.79 8.91
N VAL A 116 16.50 3.75 8.26
CA VAL A 116 15.68 4.82 8.81
C VAL A 116 14.39 4.88 8.00
N GLN A 117 13.27 4.48 8.60
CA GLN A 117 11.96 4.52 7.96
C GLN A 117 11.32 5.90 8.09
N LEU A 118 10.64 6.34 7.05
CA LEU A 118 9.82 7.55 7.01
C LEU A 118 8.34 7.17 6.87
N SER A 119 7.52 7.71 7.77
CA SER A 119 6.07 7.79 7.65
C SER A 119 5.64 9.22 7.91
N ALA A 120 5.20 9.94 6.88
CA ALA A 120 4.65 11.28 7.02
C ALA A 120 3.17 11.27 6.69
N PHE A 121 2.36 11.99 7.47
CA PHE A 121 0.92 12.05 7.25
C PHE A 121 0.32 13.37 7.75
N SER A 122 -0.72 13.82 7.06
CA SER A 122 -1.69 14.81 7.50
C SER A 122 -3.10 14.32 7.18
N LYS A 123 -4.11 14.88 7.84
CA LYS A 123 -5.52 14.55 7.55
C LYS A 123 -5.94 15.22 6.25
N GLY A 124 -6.81 14.56 5.49
CA GLY A 124 -7.36 15.10 4.26
C GLY A 124 -7.70 13.99 3.27
N GLY A 125 -6.97 13.95 2.16
CA GLY A 125 -7.07 12.92 1.14
C GLY A 125 -8.26 13.10 0.20
N ILE A 126 -8.65 11.99 -0.43
CA ILE A 126 -9.68 11.95 -1.49
C ILE A 126 -11.10 12.12 -0.93
N SER A 127 -11.29 11.97 0.38
CA SER A 127 -12.59 12.19 1.03
C SER A 127 -13.17 13.59 0.81
N LEU A 128 -12.31 14.57 0.49
CA LEU A 128 -12.69 15.97 0.33
C LEU A 128 -13.16 16.34 -1.08
N VAL A 129 -13.04 15.44 -2.05
CA VAL A 129 -13.49 15.70 -3.44
C VAL A 129 -14.85 15.09 -3.73
N ASP A 130 -15.53 15.61 -4.74
CA ASP A 130 -16.76 15.02 -5.27
C ASP A 130 -16.49 13.74 -6.09
N VAL A 131 -17.55 12.97 -6.36
CA VAL A 131 -17.46 11.69 -7.08
C VAL A 131 -16.81 11.83 -8.45
N LYS A 132 -17.10 12.91 -9.19
CA LYS A 132 -16.56 13.13 -10.55
C LYS A 132 -15.05 13.37 -10.55
N THR A 133 -14.49 13.88 -9.45
CA THR A 133 -13.07 14.19 -9.31
C THR A 133 -12.24 13.00 -8.81
N ILE A 134 -12.89 11.98 -8.23
CA ILE A 134 -12.20 10.78 -7.70
C ILE A 134 -11.19 10.16 -8.68
N PRO A 135 -11.50 9.95 -9.97
CA PRO A 135 -10.53 9.38 -10.91
C PRO A 135 -9.22 10.17 -11.01
N SER A 136 -9.31 11.49 -11.10
CA SER A 136 -8.13 12.36 -11.15
C SER A 136 -7.42 12.42 -9.79
N ALA A 137 -8.16 12.52 -8.70
CA ALA A 137 -7.61 12.63 -7.35
C ALA A 137 -6.87 11.35 -6.90
N SER A 138 -7.38 10.17 -7.24
CA SER A 138 -6.79 8.89 -6.85
C SER A 138 -5.47 8.58 -7.57
N PHE A 139 -5.26 9.15 -8.74
CA PHE A 139 -4.02 9.01 -9.52
C PHE A 139 -2.98 10.10 -9.24
N ALA A 140 -3.33 11.13 -8.46
CA ALA A 140 -2.51 12.32 -8.26
C ALA A 140 -1.10 12.01 -7.74
N SER A 141 -0.98 11.19 -6.69
CA SER A 141 0.33 10.82 -6.13
C SER A 141 1.14 9.92 -7.05
N GLN A 142 0.49 8.99 -7.76
CA GLN A 142 1.16 8.09 -8.71
C GLN A 142 1.71 8.86 -9.93
N LEU A 143 0.95 9.82 -10.43
CA LEU A 143 1.37 10.69 -11.53
C LEU A 143 2.65 11.46 -11.15
N VAL A 144 2.66 12.11 -9.99
CA VAL A 144 3.84 12.86 -9.52
C VAL A 144 5.04 11.93 -9.29
N ALA A 145 4.84 10.77 -8.68
CA ALA A 145 5.91 9.80 -8.47
C ALA A 145 6.55 9.31 -9.79
N ASN A 146 5.75 9.15 -10.85
CA ASN A 146 6.25 8.71 -12.16
C ASN A 146 6.97 9.83 -12.94
N GLY A 147 6.65 11.10 -12.66
CA GLY A 147 7.23 12.25 -13.36
C GLY A 147 8.67 12.56 -12.94
N GLY A 148 9.01 12.32 -11.67
CA GLY A 148 10.27 12.76 -11.06
C GLY A 148 10.06 14.00 -10.18
N VAL A 149 11.13 14.74 -9.88
CA VAL A 149 11.09 15.89 -8.97
C VAL A 149 11.98 17.02 -9.47
N GLY A 150 11.52 18.27 -9.32
CA GLY A 150 12.23 19.45 -9.80
C GLY A 150 12.63 19.32 -11.27
N GLU A 151 13.91 19.57 -11.56
CA GLU A 151 14.49 19.47 -12.90
C GLU A 151 14.77 18.01 -13.33
N PHE A 152 14.70 17.05 -12.42
CA PHE A 152 15.08 15.66 -12.65
C PHE A 152 13.86 14.84 -13.09
N SER A 153 13.93 14.28 -14.30
CA SER A 153 12.99 13.25 -14.73
C SER A 153 13.11 12.01 -13.83
N SER A 154 12.14 11.10 -13.86
CA SER A 154 12.24 9.83 -13.13
C SER A 154 13.50 9.04 -13.48
N THR A 155 13.90 9.04 -14.76
CA THR A 155 15.13 8.39 -15.22
C THR A 155 16.40 9.08 -14.73
N ASP A 156 16.42 10.41 -14.70
CA ASP A 156 17.59 11.16 -14.18
C ASP A 156 17.69 11.00 -12.66
N LEU A 157 16.55 11.02 -11.97
CA LEU A 157 16.47 10.80 -10.54
C LEU A 157 16.97 9.40 -10.17
N GLU A 158 16.56 8.36 -10.90
CA GLU A 158 17.05 6.99 -10.69
C GLU A 158 18.58 6.91 -10.81
N LYS A 159 19.16 7.55 -11.84
CA LYS A 159 20.62 7.63 -12.01
C LYS A 159 21.30 8.38 -10.86
N MET A 160 20.72 9.49 -10.41
CA MET A 160 21.28 10.27 -9.29
C MET A 160 21.22 9.53 -7.94
N LEU A 161 20.21 8.70 -7.76
CA LEU A 161 20.03 7.90 -6.55
C LEU A 161 20.79 6.57 -6.61
N ALA A 162 21.43 6.24 -7.74
CA ALA A 162 22.21 5.02 -7.89
C ALA A 162 23.30 4.92 -6.81
N GLY A 163 23.38 3.76 -6.14
CA GLY A 163 24.31 3.51 -5.05
C GLY A 163 23.89 4.06 -3.68
N LYS A 164 22.78 4.80 -3.60
CA LYS A 164 22.16 5.24 -2.35
C LYS A 164 21.09 4.26 -1.91
N MET A 165 20.98 4.04 -0.60
CA MET A 165 19.85 3.32 -0.02
C MET A 165 18.83 4.35 0.39
N VAL A 166 17.95 4.76 -0.53
CA VAL A 166 16.93 5.79 -0.28
C VAL A 166 15.75 5.64 -1.24
N GLY A 167 14.55 5.88 -0.73
CA GLY A 167 13.34 5.99 -1.54
C GLY A 167 12.26 6.73 -0.77
N VAL A 168 11.55 7.62 -1.46
CA VAL A 168 10.41 8.37 -0.92
C VAL A 168 9.29 8.33 -1.94
N GLN A 169 8.10 7.97 -1.50
CA GLN A 169 6.91 7.93 -2.32
C GLN A 169 5.80 8.77 -1.69
N PRO A 170 5.25 9.78 -2.39
CA PRO A 170 4.07 10.47 -1.92
C PRO A 170 2.86 9.55 -1.95
N MET A 171 1.95 9.77 -1.02
CA MET A 171 0.70 9.04 -0.92
C MET A 171 -0.45 9.97 -0.65
N ILE A 172 -1.59 9.67 -1.27
CA ILE A 172 -2.88 10.23 -0.93
C ILE A 172 -3.85 9.06 -0.80
N THR A 173 -4.45 8.93 0.38
CA THR A 173 -5.46 7.92 0.71
C THR A 173 -6.86 8.55 0.75
N GLU A 174 -7.88 7.80 1.17
CA GLU A 174 -9.21 8.39 1.39
C GLU A 174 -9.19 9.48 2.46
N ALA A 175 -8.36 9.34 3.51
CA ALA A 175 -8.45 10.17 4.72
C ALA A 175 -7.17 10.96 5.06
N SER A 176 -6.11 10.77 4.29
CA SER A 176 -4.81 11.36 4.56
C SER A 176 -3.98 11.57 3.31
N GLU A 177 -2.98 12.43 3.43
CA GLU A 177 -1.91 12.66 2.47
C GLU A 177 -0.58 12.60 3.22
N GLY A 178 0.49 12.25 2.51
CA GLY A 178 1.72 11.88 3.21
C GLY A 178 2.83 11.34 2.33
N PHE A 179 3.80 10.74 3.00
CA PHE A 179 4.92 10.03 2.38
C PHE A 179 5.16 8.71 3.10
N MET A 180 5.54 7.69 2.34
CA MET A 180 6.22 6.52 2.85
C MET A 180 7.60 6.43 2.22
N GLY A 181 8.56 5.91 2.96
CA GLY A 181 9.89 5.72 2.45
C GLY A 181 10.88 5.28 3.50
N GLY A 182 12.14 5.39 3.14
CA GLY A 182 13.23 5.19 4.07
C GLY A 182 14.57 5.44 3.42
N SER A 183 15.60 5.43 4.24
CA SER A 183 16.98 5.52 3.80
C SER A 183 17.91 4.75 4.72
N SER A 184 19.17 4.61 4.32
CA SER A 184 20.26 4.41 5.29
C SER A 184 20.54 5.71 6.06
N PRO A 185 21.19 5.66 7.23
CA PRO A 185 21.54 6.88 7.98
C PRO A 185 22.41 7.85 7.17
N LYS A 186 23.34 7.34 6.35
CA LYS A 186 24.19 8.15 5.46
C LYS A 186 23.41 8.87 4.34
N ASP A 187 22.27 8.33 3.94
CA ASP A 187 21.43 8.86 2.86
C ASP A 187 20.21 9.64 3.39
N PHE A 188 20.16 9.90 4.71
CA PHE A 188 19.06 10.61 5.37
C PHE A 188 18.83 12.01 4.81
N GLU A 189 19.89 12.77 4.53
CA GLU A 189 19.77 14.08 3.87
C GLU A 189 19.08 13.95 2.50
N THR A 190 19.45 12.94 1.71
CA THR A 190 18.83 12.69 0.41
C THR A 190 17.34 12.38 0.56
N MET A 191 16.95 11.61 1.57
CA MET A 191 15.53 11.37 1.87
C MET A 191 14.77 12.68 2.14
N LEU A 192 15.33 13.57 2.96
CA LEU A 192 14.73 14.87 3.27
C LEU A 192 14.66 15.80 2.06
N GLN A 193 15.67 15.77 1.18
CA GLN A 193 15.67 16.50 -0.09
C GLN A 193 14.53 16.02 -1.00
N LEU A 194 14.30 14.71 -1.10
CA LEU A 194 13.18 14.17 -1.88
C LEU A 194 11.83 14.62 -1.32
N VAL A 195 11.64 14.55 0.01
CA VAL A 195 10.43 15.08 0.65
C VAL A 195 10.25 16.57 0.31
N TYR A 196 11.30 17.38 0.47
CA TYR A 196 11.26 18.80 0.16
C TYR A 196 10.83 19.08 -1.28
N LEU A 197 11.41 18.37 -2.25
CA LEU A 197 11.09 18.55 -3.67
C LEU A 197 9.67 18.06 -4.00
N TYR A 198 9.19 16.98 -3.40
CA TYR A 198 7.82 16.53 -3.62
C TYR A 198 6.77 17.51 -3.10
N PHE A 199 7.08 18.30 -2.07
CA PHE A 199 6.22 19.39 -1.61
C PHE A 199 6.32 20.62 -2.54
N THR A 200 7.53 21.03 -2.87
CA THR A 200 7.79 22.37 -3.42
C THR A 200 7.91 22.41 -4.93
N GLN A 201 8.33 21.30 -5.55
CA GLN A 201 8.67 21.20 -6.96
C GLN A 201 8.25 19.83 -7.54
N PRO A 202 6.98 19.41 -7.43
CA PRO A 202 6.52 18.22 -8.14
C PRO A 202 6.69 18.44 -9.65
N ARG A 203 7.33 17.49 -10.32
CA ARG A 203 7.65 17.64 -11.74
C ARG A 203 6.42 17.45 -12.62
N GLU A 204 6.21 18.38 -13.55
CA GLU A 204 5.22 18.24 -14.61
C GLU A 204 5.83 17.48 -15.80
N ASP A 205 5.38 16.25 -16.01
CA ASP A 205 5.74 15.47 -17.20
C ASP A 205 4.49 14.86 -17.87
N GLU A 206 3.85 15.65 -18.72
CA GLU A 206 2.63 15.27 -19.43
C GLU A 206 2.90 14.14 -20.46
N GLN A 207 4.11 14.07 -21.03
CA GLN A 207 4.48 13.02 -21.98
C GLN A 207 4.59 11.65 -21.28
N THR A 208 5.26 11.60 -20.12
CA THR A 208 5.35 10.41 -19.30
C THR A 208 3.97 9.98 -18.81
N TYR A 209 3.11 10.92 -18.42
CA TYR A 209 1.71 10.64 -18.09
C TYR A 209 0.96 10.02 -19.27
N ASN A 210 1.02 10.62 -20.46
CA ASN A 210 0.29 10.14 -21.63
C ASN A 210 0.73 8.71 -21.99
N SER A 211 2.04 8.46 -22.01
CA SER A 211 2.62 7.14 -22.28
C SER A 211 2.17 6.10 -21.24
N TYR A 212 2.12 6.48 -19.97
CA TYR A 212 1.63 5.61 -18.90
C TYR A 212 0.12 5.31 -19.05
N MET A 213 -0.68 6.33 -19.35
CA MET A 213 -2.11 6.19 -19.55
C MET A 213 -2.46 5.34 -20.77
N GLU A 214 -1.71 5.45 -21.87
CA GLU A 214 -1.88 4.58 -23.03
C GLU A 214 -1.64 3.11 -22.70
N ARG A 215 -0.56 2.80 -21.97
CA ARG A 215 -0.28 1.43 -21.50
C ARG A 215 -1.39 0.90 -20.59
N MET A 216 -1.86 1.73 -19.65
CA MET A 216 -2.96 1.37 -18.76
C MET A 216 -4.26 1.12 -19.54
N LYS A 217 -4.61 1.99 -20.49
CA LYS A 217 -5.81 1.81 -21.33
C LYS A 217 -5.70 0.57 -22.20
N ALA A 218 -4.54 0.28 -22.77
CA ALA A 218 -4.30 -0.95 -23.54
C ALA A 218 -4.45 -2.22 -22.68
N TYR A 219 -3.96 -2.20 -21.45
CA TYR A 219 -4.16 -3.28 -20.49
C TYR A 219 -5.65 -3.44 -20.14
N TYR A 220 -6.33 -2.36 -19.76
CA TYR A 220 -7.73 -2.39 -19.34
C TYR A 220 -8.73 -2.64 -20.48
N ALA A 221 -8.36 -2.37 -21.72
CA ALA A 221 -9.13 -2.77 -22.90
C ALA A 221 -9.23 -4.30 -23.06
N ASN A 222 -8.29 -5.05 -22.48
CA ASN A 222 -8.28 -6.51 -22.47
C ASN A 222 -8.59 -7.11 -21.09
N ALA A 223 -8.52 -6.33 -20.02
CA ALA A 223 -8.72 -6.79 -18.64
C ALA A 223 -10.16 -7.24 -18.34
N SER A 224 -11.16 -6.81 -19.12
CA SER A 224 -12.55 -7.26 -18.96
C SER A 224 -12.74 -8.76 -19.22
N ALA A 225 -11.78 -9.40 -19.92
CA ALA A 225 -11.77 -10.84 -20.14
C ALA A 225 -11.22 -11.63 -18.94
N ASP A 226 -10.57 -10.98 -17.96
CA ASP A 226 -10.02 -11.64 -16.78
C ASP A 226 -11.13 -11.82 -15.71
N PRO A 227 -11.53 -13.07 -15.40
CA PRO A 227 -12.56 -13.34 -14.39
C PRO A 227 -12.19 -12.82 -13.00
N ARG A 228 -10.89 -12.71 -12.68
CA ARG A 228 -10.41 -12.19 -11.39
C ARG A 228 -10.79 -10.72 -11.20
N MET A 229 -10.84 -9.95 -12.29
CA MET A 229 -11.27 -8.55 -12.28
C MET A 229 -12.76 -8.45 -11.94
N SER A 230 -13.59 -9.26 -12.61
CA SER A 230 -15.04 -9.31 -12.32
C SER A 230 -15.31 -9.67 -10.85
N PHE A 231 -14.56 -10.62 -10.29
CA PHE A 231 -14.67 -10.99 -8.88
C PHE A 231 -14.25 -9.87 -7.93
N ARG A 232 -13.07 -9.29 -8.14
CA ARG A 232 -12.57 -8.17 -7.32
C ARG A 232 -13.53 -6.99 -7.34
N ASP A 233 -14.05 -6.64 -8.52
CA ASP A 233 -14.98 -5.52 -8.68
C ASP A 233 -16.31 -5.82 -7.99
N SER A 234 -16.82 -7.05 -8.11
CA SER A 234 -18.02 -7.51 -7.40
C SER A 234 -17.87 -7.39 -5.88
N VAL A 235 -16.75 -7.85 -5.32
CA VAL A 235 -16.44 -7.69 -3.89
C VAL A 235 -16.40 -6.21 -3.52
N SER A 236 -15.69 -5.38 -4.28
CA SER A 236 -15.52 -3.95 -3.96
C SER A 236 -16.85 -3.20 -3.95
N VAL A 237 -17.70 -3.38 -4.97
CA VAL A 237 -18.98 -2.64 -5.04
C VAL A 237 -19.98 -3.15 -4.02
N MET A 238 -20.01 -4.45 -3.74
CA MET A 238 -20.90 -4.99 -2.71
C MET A 238 -20.51 -4.56 -1.30
N MET A 239 -19.21 -4.57 -0.98
CA MET A 239 -18.70 -4.08 0.31
C MET A 239 -18.95 -2.57 0.50
N ALA A 240 -19.19 -1.85 -0.58
CA ALA A 240 -19.54 -0.43 -0.56
C ALA A 240 -21.05 -0.18 -0.64
N ASN A 241 -21.87 -1.24 -0.66
CA ASN A 241 -23.31 -1.16 -0.93
C ASN A 241 -23.64 -0.32 -2.19
N HIS A 242 -22.87 -0.54 -3.26
CA HIS A 242 -22.95 0.20 -4.52
C HIS A 242 -22.83 1.73 -4.39
N ASN A 243 -22.16 2.22 -3.34
CA ASN A 243 -21.94 3.65 -3.17
C ASN A 243 -21.14 4.21 -4.37
N PRO A 244 -21.59 5.32 -4.99
CA PRO A 244 -21.00 5.86 -6.22
C PRO A 244 -19.55 6.33 -6.08
N ARG A 245 -19.02 6.46 -4.86
CA ARG A 245 -17.60 6.77 -4.63
C ARG A 245 -16.67 5.58 -4.87
N VAL A 246 -17.19 4.35 -4.81
CA VAL A 246 -16.40 3.15 -5.07
C VAL A 246 -16.58 2.77 -6.54
N ILE A 247 -15.66 3.26 -7.36
CA ILE A 247 -15.70 3.10 -8.81
C ILE A 247 -14.62 2.09 -9.22
N PRO A 248 -14.99 0.91 -9.73
CA PRO A 248 -14.02 -0.07 -10.22
C PRO A 248 -13.12 0.48 -11.33
N MET A 249 -11.85 0.09 -11.30
CA MET A 249 -10.90 0.46 -12.33
C MET A 249 -11.31 -0.16 -13.67
N SER A 250 -11.50 0.68 -14.68
CA SER A 250 -11.97 0.28 -16.01
C SER A 250 -11.44 1.25 -17.07
N LEU A 251 -11.64 0.93 -18.35
CA LEU A 251 -11.30 1.86 -19.44
C LEU A 251 -12.06 3.19 -19.31
N ASP A 252 -13.33 3.15 -18.87
CA ASP A 252 -14.12 4.36 -18.60
C ASP A 252 -13.53 5.18 -17.44
N TYR A 253 -13.11 4.53 -16.34
CA TYR A 253 -12.42 5.20 -15.24
C TYR A 253 -11.15 5.91 -15.73
N LEU A 254 -10.31 5.20 -16.51
CA LEU A 254 -9.07 5.75 -17.06
C LEU A 254 -9.31 6.91 -18.03
N ASN A 255 -10.43 6.91 -18.76
CA ASN A 255 -10.81 8.00 -19.66
C ASN A 255 -11.29 9.25 -18.90
N LYS A 256 -11.69 9.11 -17.63
CA LYS A 256 -12.11 10.23 -16.76
C LYS A 256 -10.94 10.90 -16.03
N ILE A 257 -9.75 10.31 -16.07
CA ILE A 257 -8.56 10.88 -15.43
C ILE A 257 -8.09 12.09 -16.24
N ASN A 258 -7.96 13.23 -15.58
CA ASN A 258 -7.44 14.46 -16.17
C ASN A 258 -6.10 14.85 -15.53
N TYR A 259 -5.06 14.96 -16.35
CA TYR A 259 -3.69 15.28 -15.93
C TYR A 259 -3.60 16.54 -15.05
N ARG A 260 -4.18 17.65 -15.53
CA ARG A 260 -4.13 18.94 -14.84
C ARG A 260 -4.87 18.87 -13.51
N GLN A 261 -6.06 18.28 -13.50
CA GLN A 261 -6.84 18.10 -12.27
C GLN A 261 -6.11 17.23 -11.24
N SER A 262 -5.43 16.16 -11.66
CA SER A 262 -4.62 15.30 -10.79
C SER A 262 -3.45 16.07 -10.18
N LEU A 263 -2.72 16.84 -11.00
CA LEU A 263 -1.58 17.62 -10.55
C LEU A 263 -2.00 18.77 -9.60
N ASP A 264 -3.06 19.49 -9.93
CA ASP A 264 -3.59 20.58 -9.10
C ASP A 264 -4.08 20.05 -7.75
N PHE A 265 -4.74 18.89 -7.76
CA PHE A 265 -5.14 18.20 -6.54
C PHE A 265 -3.93 17.84 -5.69
N TYR A 266 -2.90 17.23 -6.28
CA TYR A 266 -1.64 16.94 -5.57
C TYR A 266 -1.03 18.20 -4.95
N LYS A 267 -0.79 19.24 -5.77
CA LYS A 267 -0.19 20.50 -5.30
C LYS A 267 -1.00 21.11 -4.17
N ASN A 268 -2.33 21.00 -4.19
CA ASN A 268 -3.17 21.49 -3.11
C ASN A 268 -3.02 20.72 -1.80
N ARG A 269 -2.91 19.37 -1.85
CA ARG A 269 -2.69 18.52 -0.66
C ARG A 269 -1.32 18.76 -0.01
N PHE A 270 -0.29 19.04 -0.82
CA PHE A 270 1.07 19.30 -0.36
C PHE A 270 1.43 20.80 -0.33
N ALA A 271 0.43 21.69 -0.32
CA ALA A 271 0.66 23.14 -0.20
C ALA A 271 0.95 23.60 1.24
N ASP A 272 0.68 22.74 2.23
CA ASP A 272 0.78 23.06 3.64
C ASP A 272 1.39 21.92 4.44
N ALA A 273 2.52 22.16 5.09
CA ALA A 273 3.16 21.21 6.00
C ALA A 273 2.83 21.47 7.49
N SER A 274 2.05 22.51 7.80
CA SER A 274 1.83 22.94 9.19
C SER A 274 1.03 21.97 10.06
N ASP A 275 0.25 21.07 9.45
CA ASP A 275 -0.47 20.00 10.13
C ASP A 275 0.11 18.60 9.89
N PHE A 276 1.23 18.50 9.16
CA PHE A 276 1.93 17.25 8.93
C PHE A 276 2.67 16.76 10.19
N THR A 277 2.66 15.44 10.35
CA THR A 277 3.51 14.72 11.29
C THR A 277 4.45 13.81 10.51
N PHE A 278 5.76 13.99 10.69
CA PHE A 278 6.83 13.19 10.10
C PHE A 278 7.41 12.26 11.15
N VAL A 279 7.27 10.96 10.96
CA VAL A 279 7.77 9.93 11.88
C VAL A 279 9.00 9.26 11.26
N PHE A 280 10.12 9.32 11.99
CA PHE A 280 11.37 8.67 11.65
C PHE A 280 11.68 7.57 12.67
N VAL A 281 11.79 6.33 12.21
CA VAL A 281 12.13 5.18 13.06
C VAL A 281 13.33 4.44 12.48
N GLY A 282 14.42 4.33 13.23
CA GLY A 282 15.61 3.65 12.75
C GLY A 282 16.90 4.07 13.45
N ASN A 283 18.03 3.73 12.84
CA ASN A 283 19.36 4.05 13.36
C ASN A 283 19.75 5.52 13.08
N ILE A 284 19.00 6.45 13.67
CA ILE A 284 19.25 7.89 13.52
C ILE A 284 19.16 8.59 14.87
N ASN A 285 20.16 9.42 15.15
CA ASN A 285 20.17 10.27 16.32
C ASN A 285 19.58 11.64 15.96
N PRO A 286 18.51 12.11 16.64
CA PRO A 286 17.87 13.38 16.31
C PRO A 286 18.87 14.54 16.32
N ASP A 287 19.73 14.62 17.32
CA ASP A 287 20.67 15.74 17.48
C ASP A 287 21.64 15.89 16.29
N ASP A 288 22.06 14.77 15.71
CA ASP A 288 23.00 14.73 14.57
C ASP A 288 22.35 15.24 13.27
N VAL A 289 21.01 15.19 13.17
CA VAL A 289 20.26 15.59 11.97
C VAL A 289 19.41 16.85 12.15
N LYS A 290 19.48 17.52 13.30
CA LYS A 290 18.66 18.69 13.61
C LYS A 290 18.73 19.76 12.53
N GLY A 291 19.94 20.12 12.09
CA GLY A 291 20.14 21.13 11.04
C GLY A 291 19.51 20.73 9.70
N LEU A 292 19.52 19.44 9.36
CA LEU A 292 18.89 18.93 8.13
C LEU A 292 17.36 19.01 8.21
N VAL A 293 16.79 18.65 9.36
CA VAL A 293 15.34 18.73 9.61
C VAL A 293 14.86 20.18 9.57
N GLU A 294 15.57 21.08 10.26
CA GLU A 294 15.28 22.52 10.24
C GLU A 294 15.35 23.10 8.83
N LYS A 295 16.32 22.66 8.03
CA LYS A 295 16.48 23.06 6.63
C LYS A 295 15.36 22.53 5.75
N TYR A 296 15.16 21.22 5.66
CA TYR A 296 14.29 20.63 4.65
C TYR A 296 12.83 20.49 5.09
N ILE A 297 12.55 20.10 6.34
CA ILE A 297 11.16 20.00 6.84
C ILE A 297 10.70 21.36 7.36
N GLY A 298 11.56 22.06 8.12
CA GLY A 298 11.26 23.40 8.63
C GLY A 298 11.12 24.45 7.53
N GLY A 299 11.72 24.20 6.36
CA GLY A 299 11.61 25.04 5.16
C GLY A 299 10.40 24.76 4.27
N LEU A 300 9.55 23.80 4.62
CA LEU A 300 8.34 23.48 3.85
C LEU A 300 7.28 24.60 3.93
N PRO A 301 6.46 24.75 2.87
CA PRO A 301 5.40 25.75 2.84
C PRO A 301 4.41 25.51 3.98
N ASN A 302 3.92 26.60 4.56
CA ASN A 302 2.92 26.55 5.63
C ASN A 302 1.90 27.67 5.40
N ILE A 303 0.65 27.30 5.15
CA ILE A 303 -0.47 28.24 5.06
C ILE A 303 -1.39 28.16 6.28
N LYS A 304 -1.04 27.31 7.27
CA LYS A 304 -1.71 27.16 8.56
C LYS A 304 -3.17 26.72 8.43
N ARG A 305 -3.46 25.88 7.42
CA ARG A 305 -4.70 25.16 7.25
C ARG A 305 -4.81 24.08 8.33
N VAL A 306 -6.04 23.81 8.73
CA VAL A 306 -6.37 22.63 9.52
C VAL A 306 -7.32 21.80 8.67
N GLU A 307 -6.83 20.66 8.19
CA GLU A 307 -7.66 19.73 7.41
C GLU A 307 -8.28 18.64 8.28
N THR A 308 -9.47 18.20 7.85
CA THR A 308 -10.15 17.04 8.42
C THR A 308 -10.72 16.22 7.30
N ALA A 309 -10.54 14.90 7.36
CA ALA A 309 -11.15 14.00 6.40
C ALA A 309 -12.68 13.96 6.57
N LYS A 310 -13.40 13.75 5.47
CA LYS A 310 -14.87 13.73 5.45
C LYS A 310 -15.41 12.31 5.39
N ASP A 311 -16.35 11.99 6.29
CA ASP A 311 -17.14 10.77 6.14
C ASP A 311 -18.18 10.93 5.02
N ASN A 312 -17.98 10.20 3.93
CA ASN A 312 -18.86 10.22 2.76
C ASN A 312 -19.93 9.12 2.78
N ASN A 313 -20.20 8.51 3.94
CA ASN A 313 -21.25 7.49 4.12
C ASN A 313 -21.08 6.26 3.20
N VAL A 314 -19.83 5.92 2.85
CA VAL A 314 -19.52 4.62 2.23
C VAL A 314 -19.62 3.56 3.33
N ARG A 315 -20.55 2.62 3.17
CA ARG A 315 -20.88 1.60 4.18
C ARG A 315 -21.12 0.24 3.52
N PRO A 316 -20.72 -0.86 4.17
CA PRO A 316 -21.24 -2.18 3.83
C PRO A 316 -22.77 -2.24 3.98
N PRO A 317 -23.44 -3.13 3.23
CA PRO A 317 -24.87 -3.34 3.34
C PRO A 317 -25.23 -3.92 4.71
N LYS A 318 -26.44 -3.63 5.17
CA LYS A 318 -27.01 -4.26 6.37
C LYS A 318 -27.64 -5.60 6.04
N GLY A 319 -27.57 -6.55 6.97
CA GLY A 319 -28.11 -7.89 6.79
C GLY A 319 -27.27 -8.77 5.87
N LYS A 320 -27.83 -9.90 5.43
CA LYS A 320 -27.17 -10.83 4.53
C LYS A 320 -27.42 -10.46 3.07
N VAL A 321 -26.35 -10.23 2.32
CA VAL A 321 -26.39 -10.06 0.86
C VAL A 321 -25.47 -11.06 0.18
N GLN A 322 -25.90 -11.59 -0.97
CA GLN A 322 -25.19 -12.62 -1.71
C GLN A 322 -25.10 -12.25 -3.19
N ASN A 323 -23.95 -12.48 -3.80
CA ASN A 323 -23.75 -12.41 -5.25
C ASN A 323 -22.97 -13.63 -5.73
N TYR A 324 -23.72 -14.59 -6.27
CA TYR A 324 -23.19 -15.86 -6.74
C TYR A 324 -23.30 -15.85 -8.25
N PHE A 325 -22.17 -15.90 -8.94
CA PHE A 325 -22.13 -15.80 -10.39
C PHE A 325 -21.16 -16.81 -11.01
N LYS A 326 -21.37 -17.13 -12.28
CA LYS A 326 -20.52 -18.04 -13.05
C LYS A 326 -19.70 -17.26 -14.09
N LYS A 327 -18.45 -17.68 -14.33
CA LYS A 327 -17.58 -17.16 -15.40
C LYS A 327 -16.82 -18.30 -16.08
N PRO A 328 -16.56 -18.24 -17.39
CA PRO A 328 -15.63 -19.18 -18.04
C PRO A 328 -14.25 -19.07 -17.38
N LEU A 329 -13.72 -20.17 -16.85
CA LEU A 329 -12.42 -20.23 -16.20
C LEU A 329 -11.53 -21.24 -16.93
N LYS A 330 -10.24 -20.91 -17.13
CA LYS A 330 -9.27 -21.86 -17.67
C LYS A 330 -9.00 -23.00 -16.68
N ASP A 331 -8.87 -22.65 -15.40
CA ASP A 331 -8.73 -23.59 -14.30
C ASP A 331 -10.06 -23.62 -13.52
N PRO A 332 -10.78 -24.76 -13.52
CA PRO A 332 -12.08 -24.84 -12.87
C PRO A 332 -11.92 -24.79 -11.35
N LYS A 333 -12.23 -23.63 -10.76
CA LYS A 333 -12.24 -23.40 -9.31
C LYS A 333 -13.38 -22.47 -8.90
N ALA A 334 -13.84 -22.61 -7.66
CA ALA A 334 -14.71 -21.63 -7.04
C ALA A 334 -13.89 -20.66 -6.19
N THR A 335 -14.06 -19.35 -6.41
CA THR A 335 -13.44 -18.29 -5.61
C THR A 335 -14.49 -17.67 -4.69
N ILE A 336 -14.22 -17.64 -3.39
CA ILE A 336 -15.18 -17.25 -2.36
C ILE A 336 -14.64 -16.04 -1.59
N ASN A 337 -15.50 -15.05 -1.34
CA ASN A 337 -15.29 -13.97 -0.40
C ASN A 337 -16.50 -13.89 0.54
N ILE A 338 -16.27 -14.05 1.84
CA ILE A 338 -17.29 -13.85 2.87
C ILE A 338 -16.78 -12.75 3.79
N ALA A 339 -17.57 -11.70 4.00
CA ALA A 339 -17.23 -10.62 4.90
C ALA A 339 -18.33 -10.41 5.93
N TYR A 340 -17.97 -10.53 7.21
CA TYR A 340 -18.79 -10.05 8.31
C TYR A 340 -18.36 -8.63 8.64
N THR A 341 -19.33 -7.75 8.83
CA THR A 341 -19.06 -6.33 9.08
C THR A 341 -19.96 -5.79 10.18
N GLY A 342 -19.53 -4.70 10.81
CA GLY A 342 -20.35 -4.03 11.79
C GLY A 342 -19.62 -2.92 12.50
N ASN A 343 -20.28 -2.38 13.52
CA ASN A 343 -19.74 -1.31 14.35
C ASN A 343 -18.93 -1.93 15.50
N LEU A 344 -17.79 -1.32 15.81
CA LEU A 344 -16.98 -1.67 16.97
C LEU A 344 -16.10 -0.47 17.35
N ASP A 345 -16.10 -0.10 18.62
CA ASP A 345 -15.30 1.02 19.10
C ASP A 345 -13.82 0.79 18.87
N TYR A 346 -13.09 1.83 18.48
CA TYR A 346 -11.68 1.75 18.17
C TYR A 346 -10.82 1.84 19.43
N THR A 347 -10.68 0.72 20.14
CA THR A 347 -9.86 0.62 21.37
C THR A 347 -8.82 -0.50 21.25
N LEU A 348 -7.73 -0.40 22.02
CA LEU A 348 -6.73 -1.46 22.08
C LEU A 348 -7.35 -2.80 22.57
N GLU A 349 -8.22 -2.75 23.56
CA GLU A 349 -8.90 -3.95 24.08
C GLU A 349 -9.73 -4.65 23.00
N ASN A 350 -10.53 -3.91 22.23
CA ASN A 350 -11.32 -4.47 21.13
C ASN A 350 -10.40 -5.06 20.04
N LYS A 351 -9.28 -4.40 19.72
CA LYS A 351 -8.29 -4.91 18.77
C LYS A 351 -7.70 -6.24 19.25
N VAL A 352 -7.27 -6.32 20.51
CA VAL A 352 -6.73 -7.56 21.11
C VAL A 352 -7.75 -8.69 21.10
N LEU A 353 -9.01 -8.42 21.44
CA LEU A 353 -10.07 -9.43 21.42
C LEU A 353 -10.36 -9.92 19.98
N VAL A 354 -10.41 -9.01 19.00
CA VAL A 354 -10.60 -9.36 17.59
C VAL A 354 -9.39 -10.13 17.02
N ASP A 355 -8.18 -9.81 17.44
CA ASP A 355 -6.98 -10.58 17.07
C ASP A 355 -6.96 -11.98 17.69
N ALA A 356 -7.46 -12.13 18.92
CA ALA A 356 -7.64 -13.43 19.55
C ALA A 356 -8.68 -14.28 18.79
N ILE A 357 -9.82 -13.69 18.42
CA ILE A 357 -10.84 -14.33 17.56
C ILE A 357 -10.22 -14.77 16.24
N LYS A 358 -9.46 -13.90 15.56
CA LYS A 358 -8.74 -14.23 14.32
C LYS A 358 -7.81 -15.44 14.51
N SER A 359 -7.01 -15.44 15.58
CA SER A 359 -6.04 -16.50 15.88
C SER A 359 -6.71 -17.86 16.10
N VAL A 360 -7.77 -17.88 16.92
CA VAL A 360 -8.59 -19.08 17.17
C VAL A 360 -9.22 -19.57 15.87
N LEU A 361 -9.91 -18.70 15.13
CA LEU A 361 -10.59 -19.05 13.90
C LEU A 361 -9.63 -19.58 12.84
N ASN A 362 -8.47 -18.95 12.64
CA ASN A 362 -7.44 -19.45 11.72
C ASN A 362 -6.98 -20.87 12.08
N SER A 363 -6.77 -21.14 13.37
CA SER A 363 -6.38 -22.48 13.84
C SER A 363 -7.47 -23.51 13.51
N ARG A 364 -8.74 -23.17 13.77
CA ARG A 364 -9.88 -24.03 13.46
C ARG A 364 -10.06 -24.28 11.97
N TYR A 365 -9.88 -23.26 11.12
CA TYR A 365 -9.99 -23.46 9.67
C TYR A 365 -8.87 -24.28 9.08
N ILE A 366 -7.65 -24.19 9.63
CA ILE A 366 -6.57 -25.09 9.23
C ILE A 366 -6.97 -26.55 9.53
N GLU A 367 -7.47 -26.83 10.74
CA GLU A 367 -7.91 -28.17 11.11
C GLU A 367 -9.10 -28.66 10.25
N GLU A 368 -10.18 -27.89 10.17
CA GLU A 368 -11.41 -28.34 9.51
C GLU A 368 -11.30 -28.37 7.98
N ILE A 369 -10.73 -27.33 7.36
CA ILE A 369 -10.76 -27.18 5.89
C ILE A 369 -9.51 -27.77 5.24
N ARG A 370 -8.33 -27.59 5.84
CA ARG A 370 -7.08 -28.08 5.25
C ARG A 370 -6.79 -29.52 5.66
N GLU A 371 -6.93 -29.88 6.92
CA GLU A 371 -6.53 -31.21 7.40
C GLU A 371 -7.65 -32.26 7.19
N LYS A 372 -8.90 -31.96 7.58
CA LYS A 372 -10.01 -32.91 7.44
C LYS A 372 -10.55 -32.99 6.03
N GLU A 373 -10.82 -31.84 5.41
CA GLU A 373 -11.45 -31.79 4.09
C GLU A 373 -10.41 -31.81 2.95
N GLY A 374 -9.15 -31.40 3.18
CA GLY A 374 -8.13 -31.33 2.14
C GLY A 374 -8.50 -30.36 1.00
N ALA A 375 -9.35 -29.37 1.26
CA ALA A 375 -10.08 -28.64 0.23
C ALA A 375 -9.40 -27.35 -0.25
N THR A 376 -8.49 -26.77 0.55
CA THR A 376 -7.67 -25.62 0.14
C THR A 376 -6.50 -25.37 1.09
N TYR A 377 -5.37 -24.91 0.54
CA TYR A 377 -4.21 -24.46 1.34
C TYR A 377 -4.30 -22.98 1.74
N GLY A 378 -5.24 -22.22 1.17
CA GLY A 378 -5.29 -20.76 1.26
C GLY A 378 -6.35 -20.19 2.20
N VAL A 379 -7.07 -21.01 2.97
CA VAL A 379 -8.14 -20.51 3.85
C VAL A 379 -7.57 -19.81 5.08
N GLY A 380 -8.11 -18.64 5.38
CA GLY A 380 -7.81 -17.86 6.58
C GLY A 380 -8.72 -16.65 6.70
N VAL A 381 -8.70 -16.04 7.88
CA VAL A 381 -9.46 -14.82 8.18
C VAL A 381 -8.53 -13.62 8.32
N ARG A 382 -8.90 -12.55 7.61
CA ARG A 382 -8.34 -11.22 7.80
C ARG A 382 -9.34 -10.40 8.59
N THR A 383 -8.93 -9.90 9.75
CA THR A 383 -9.74 -8.99 10.55
C THR A 383 -9.18 -7.58 10.48
N TYR A 384 -10.05 -6.60 10.68
CA TYR A 384 -9.66 -5.22 10.93
C TYR A 384 -10.64 -4.59 11.92
N VAL A 385 -10.12 -3.67 12.73
CA VAL A 385 -10.89 -2.68 13.47
C VAL A 385 -10.41 -1.33 12.94
N ARG A 386 -11.33 -0.40 12.66
CA ARG A 386 -11.02 0.90 12.07
C ARG A 386 -11.74 2.00 12.83
N ASN A 387 -11.13 3.18 12.88
CA ASN A 387 -11.73 4.37 13.48
C ASN A 387 -12.39 5.28 12.44
N PHE A 388 -11.71 5.50 11.31
CA PHE A 388 -12.21 6.29 10.20
C PHE A 388 -12.74 5.38 9.07
N PRO A 389 -13.84 5.74 8.38
CA PRO A 389 -14.66 6.95 8.58
C PRO A 389 -15.59 6.89 9.80
N TYR A 390 -15.75 5.71 10.39
CA TYR A 390 -16.48 5.48 11.63
C TYR A 390 -15.93 4.22 12.32
N PRO A 391 -16.09 4.11 13.66
CA PRO A 391 -15.68 2.93 14.41
C PRO A 391 -16.37 1.66 13.91
N SER A 392 -15.59 0.74 13.37
CA SER A 392 -16.09 -0.45 12.69
C SER A 392 -15.14 -1.64 12.80
N PHE A 393 -15.68 -2.83 12.58
CA PHE A 393 -14.90 -4.04 12.39
C PHE A 393 -15.24 -4.71 11.05
N GLY A 394 -14.33 -5.56 10.58
CA GLY A 394 -14.65 -6.57 9.58
C GLY A 394 -13.83 -7.83 9.76
N ALA A 395 -14.41 -8.96 9.37
CA ALA A 395 -13.75 -10.25 9.27
C ALA A 395 -14.00 -10.81 7.87
N VAL A 396 -12.93 -10.94 7.08
CA VAL A 396 -12.98 -11.32 5.66
C VAL A 396 -12.29 -12.66 5.45
N PHE A 397 -13.03 -13.58 4.86
CA PHE A 397 -12.60 -14.91 4.45
C PHE A 397 -12.45 -14.89 2.93
N ASN A 398 -11.27 -15.23 2.42
CA ASN A 398 -11.04 -15.32 0.98
C ASN A 398 -10.20 -16.53 0.64
N PHE A 399 -10.72 -17.39 -0.23
CA PHE A 399 -10.06 -18.63 -0.63
C PHE A 399 -10.63 -19.15 -1.95
N ASP A 400 -9.84 -20.01 -2.59
CA ASP A 400 -10.25 -20.83 -3.72
C ASP A 400 -10.48 -22.27 -3.26
N THR A 401 -11.44 -22.96 -3.86
CA THR A 401 -11.71 -24.39 -3.61
C THR A 401 -12.26 -25.09 -4.85
N ASP A 402 -12.34 -26.42 -4.80
CA ASP A 402 -13.02 -27.24 -5.81
C ASP A 402 -14.51 -26.82 -5.89
N PRO A 403 -15.07 -26.58 -7.10
CA PRO A 403 -16.48 -26.21 -7.26
C PRO A 403 -17.47 -27.15 -6.56
N ALA A 404 -17.18 -28.45 -6.49
CA ALA A 404 -18.03 -29.45 -5.84
C ALA A 404 -18.04 -29.31 -4.30
N ARG A 405 -17.01 -28.68 -3.72
CA ARG A 405 -16.85 -28.50 -2.26
C ARG A 405 -17.25 -27.10 -1.79
N LYS A 406 -17.52 -26.19 -2.72
CA LYS A 406 -17.88 -24.78 -2.47
C LYS A 406 -18.91 -24.61 -1.35
N ASP A 407 -20.07 -25.26 -1.45
CA ASP A 407 -21.15 -25.10 -0.47
C ASP A 407 -20.77 -25.66 0.91
N ARG A 408 -20.06 -26.78 0.95
CA ARG A 408 -19.51 -27.37 2.18
C ARG A 408 -18.50 -26.43 2.86
N MET A 409 -17.61 -25.79 2.10
CA MET A 409 -16.62 -24.86 2.67
C MET A 409 -17.27 -23.61 3.25
N ILE A 410 -18.29 -23.07 2.57
CA ILE A 410 -19.07 -21.93 3.07
C ILE A 410 -19.78 -22.33 4.37
N GLU A 411 -20.36 -23.52 4.43
CA GLU A 411 -21.03 -24.06 5.62
C GLU A 411 -20.07 -24.14 6.82
N ILE A 412 -18.84 -24.67 6.64
CA ILE A 412 -17.83 -24.77 7.69
C ILE A 412 -17.50 -23.38 8.27
N ILE A 413 -17.36 -22.35 7.44
CA ILE A 413 -17.08 -20.98 7.90
C ILE A 413 -18.22 -20.47 8.80
N HIS A 414 -19.46 -20.57 8.33
CA HIS A 414 -20.62 -20.14 9.13
C HIS A 414 -20.75 -20.93 10.44
N ASN A 415 -20.45 -22.22 10.40
CA ASN A 415 -20.50 -23.08 11.58
C ASN A 415 -19.42 -22.72 12.60
N GLU A 416 -18.17 -22.50 12.20
CA GLU A 416 -17.12 -22.10 13.14
C GLU A 416 -17.37 -20.70 13.75
N ILE A 417 -17.95 -19.77 12.98
CA ILE A 417 -18.42 -18.49 13.50
C ILE A 417 -19.53 -18.68 14.54
N LYS A 418 -20.52 -19.53 14.25
CA LYS A 418 -21.59 -19.86 15.21
C LYS A 418 -21.04 -20.55 16.46
N ASN A 419 -20.05 -21.43 16.30
CA ASN A 419 -19.41 -22.14 17.41
C ASN A 419 -18.68 -21.16 18.34
N ILE A 420 -17.84 -20.26 17.80
CA ILE A 420 -17.12 -19.28 18.65
C ILE A 420 -18.08 -18.28 19.31
N MET A 421 -19.19 -17.92 18.67
CA MET A 421 -20.24 -17.12 19.30
C MET A 421 -20.91 -17.87 20.46
N THR A 422 -21.32 -19.12 20.25
CA THR A 422 -22.19 -19.81 21.24
C THR A 422 -21.41 -20.51 22.35
N GLN A 423 -20.21 -21.01 22.06
CA GLN A 423 -19.39 -21.81 22.96
C GLN A 423 -18.11 -21.09 23.38
N GLY A 424 -17.60 -20.16 22.55
CA GLY A 424 -16.25 -19.61 22.72
C GLY A 424 -15.17 -20.56 22.21
N PRO A 425 -13.88 -20.15 22.28
CA PRO A 425 -12.77 -21.06 22.02
C PRO A 425 -12.66 -22.14 23.09
N SER A 426 -12.05 -23.29 22.75
CA SER A 426 -11.52 -24.18 23.79
C SER A 426 -10.38 -23.50 24.55
N GLU A 427 -10.19 -23.88 25.81
CA GLU A 427 -9.07 -23.37 26.62
C GLU A 427 -7.72 -23.61 25.93
N GLU A 428 -7.52 -24.79 25.34
CA GLU A 428 -6.31 -25.12 24.60
C GLU A 428 -6.06 -24.15 23.42
N ASN A 429 -7.10 -23.85 22.63
CA ASN A 429 -7.00 -22.93 21.51
C ASN A 429 -6.76 -21.49 21.97
N LEU A 430 -7.34 -21.09 23.10
CA LEU A 430 -7.10 -19.77 23.68
C LEU A 430 -5.65 -19.65 24.18
N VAL A 431 -5.12 -20.66 24.86
CA VAL A 431 -3.72 -20.69 25.31
C VAL A 431 -2.77 -20.56 24.12
N LYS A 432 -2.95 -21.38 23.08
CA LYS A 432 -2.16 -21.29 21.83
C LYS A 432 -2.26 -19.91 21.18
N ALA A 433 -3.44 -19.32 21.15
CA ALA A 433 -3.65 -17.98 20.62
C ALA A 433 -2.87 -16.92 21.42
N LYS A 434 -2.93 -16.97 22.76
CA LYS A 434 -2.19 -16.06 23.65
C LYS A 434 -0.68 -16.18 23.45
N GLU A 435 -0.15 -17.40 23.41
CA GLU A 435 1.27 -17.67 23.18
C GLU A 435 1.73 -17.10 21.84
N PHE A 436 0.98 -17.35 20.77
CA PHE A 436 1.26 -16.81 19.44
C PHE A 436 1.26 -15.27 19.45
N MET A 437 0.24 -14.65 20.05
CA MET A 437 0.10 -13.19 20.11
C MET A 437 1.22 -12.53 20.91
N LEU A 438 1.62 -13.11 22.05
CA LEU A 438 2.73 -12.61 22.86
C LEU A 438 4.07 -12.75 22.13
N LYS A 439 4.32 -13.91 21.50
CA LYS A 439 5.52 -14.15 20.71
C LYS A 439 5.64 -13.17 19.54
N GLN A 440 4.55 -12.97 18.80
CA GLN A 440 4.51 -12.00 17.70
C GLN A 440 4.76 -10.58 18.21
N PHE A 441 4.16 -10.21 19.34
CA PHE A 441 4.40 -8.91 19.95
C PHE A 441 5.86 -8.71 20.36
N ASP A 442 6.49 -9.71 20.97
CA ASP A 442 7.90 -9.67 21.35
C ASP A 442 8.82 -9.50 20.13
N GLN A 443 8.51 -10.18 19.01
CA GLN A 443 9.20 -9.97 17.74
C GLN A 443 9.00 -8.54 17.22
N ASN A 444 7.76 -8.04 17.24
CA ASN A 444 7.42 -6.69 16.78
C ASN A 444 8.16 -5.59 17.55
N GLN A 445 8.55 -5.81 18.81
CA GLN A 445 9.34 -4.83 19.57
C GLN A 445 10.70 -4.52 18.92
N ARG A 446 11.21 -5.42 18.06
CA ARG A 446 12.45 -5.27 17.27
C ARG A 446 12.19 -4.92 15.80
N GLU A 447 10.98 -4.47 15.45
CA GLU A 447 10.62 -4.09 14.08
C GLU A 447 10.33 -2.59 13.98
N ASN A 448 11.08 -1.88 13.11
CA ASN A 448 10.88 -0.44 12.90
C ASN A 448 9.46 -0.12 12.41
N GLY A 449 8.90 -0.97 11.54
CA GLY A 449 7.56 -0.80 11.00
C GLY A 449 6.46 -0.87 12.07
N TYR A 450 6.64 -1.70 13.09
CA TYR A 450 5.71 -1.78 14.22
C TYR A 450 5.64 -0.45 14.97
N TRP A 451 6.80 0.11 15.30
CA TRP A 451 6.87 1.37 16.02
C TRP A 451 6.42 2.56 15.19
N SER A 452 6.74 2.59 13.90
CA SER A 452 6.21 3.59 12.97
C SER A 452 4.68 3.59 12.97
N ASN A 453 4.06 2.40 12.92
CA ASN A 453 2.61 2.26 13.02
C ASN A 453 2.07 2.66 14.41
N ALA A 454 2.71 2.24 15.50
CA ALA A 454 2.27 2.60 16.85
C ALA A 454 2.26 4.11 17.07
N ILE A 455 3.31 4.80 16.64
CA ILE A 455 3.39 6.26 16.70
C ILE A 455 2.26 6.86 15.85
N ARG A 456 2.08 6.40 14.61
CA ARG A 456 1.02 6.89 13.72
C ARG A 456 -0.38 6.73 14.35
N GLU A 457 -0.68 5.60 14.97
CA GLU A 457 -1.95 5.35 15.67
C GLU A 457 -2.19 6.34 16.83
N LYS A 458 -1.14 6.70 17.57
CA LYS A 458 -1.22 7.71 18.63
C LYS A 458 -1.61 9.08 18.08
N TYR A 459 -1.05 9.50 16.94
CA TYR A 459 -1.35 10.81 16.34
C TYR A 459 -2.69 10.84 15.58
N GLU A 460 -3.02 9.81 14.81
CA GLU A 460 -4.24 9.79 14.00
C GLU A 460 -5.49 9.46 14.82
N ASN A 461 -5.36 8.51 15.75
CA ASN A 461 -6.49 7.93 16.47
C ASN A 461 -6.45 8.18 17.98
N GLY A 462 -5.37 8.75 18.52
CA GLY A 462 -5.25 9.02 19.96
C GLY A 462 -5.12 7.76 20.82
N ILE A 463 -4.73 6.62 20.23
CA ILE A 463 -4.61 5.35 20.96
C ILE A 463 -3.16 4.90 21.09
N ASP A 464 -2.83 4.37 22.27
CA ASP A 464 -1.61 3.61 22.51
C ASP A 464 -1.89 2.13 22.22
N ILE A 465 -1.23 1.58 21.20
CA ILE A 465 -1.38 0.16 20.82
C ILE A 465 -0.29 -0.76 21.37
N ASN A 466 0.64 -0.23 22.17
CA ASN A 466 1.83 -0.94 22.63
C ASN A 466 1.80 -1.20 24.14
N SER A 467 1.68 -0.15 24.97
CA SER A 467 2.06 -0.22 26.38
C SER A 467 1.24 -1.22 27.19
N LYS A 468 -0.05 -1.36 26.90
CA LYS A 468 -0.97 -2.28 27.60
C LYS A 468 -1.25 -3.57 26.85
N TYR A 469 -0.58 -3.82 25.72
CA TYR A 469 -0.90 -4.96 24.87
C TYR A 469 -0.72 -6.30 25.60
N LYS A 470 0.44 -6.54 26.21
CA LYS A 470 0.72 -7.80 26.94
C LYS A 470 -0.25 -8.05 28.09
N GLU A 471 -0.59 -6.99 28.84
CA GLU A 471 -1.57 -7.07 29.93
C GLU A 471 -2.93 -7.55 29.40
N LEU A 472 -3.41 -6.94 28.32
CA LEU A 472 -4.68 -7.30 27.70
C LEU A 472 -4.68 -8.71 27.13
N VAL A 473 -3.59 -9.15 26.48
CA VAL A 473 -3.47 -10.53 25.99
C VAL A 473 -3.50 -11.53 27.14
N ASN A 474 -2.76 -11.27 28.22
CA ASN A 474 -2.75 -12.14 29.40
C ASN A 474 -4.12 -12.19 30.09
N ALA A 475 -4.89 -11.10 30.05
CA ALA A 475 -6.22 -11.00 30.62
C ALA A 475 -7.35 -11.60 29.74
N LEU A 476 -7.02 -12.18 28.57
CA LEU A 476 -7.98 -12.91 27.75
C LEU A 476 -8.48 -14.18 28.47
N SER A 477 -9.80 -14.38 28.42
CA SER A 477 -10.52 -15.58 28.87
C SER A 477 -11.51 -16.05 27.80
N VAL A 478 -11.98 -17.30 27.90
CA VAL A 478 -12.96 -17.88 26.97
C VAL A 478 -14.22 -17.01 26.92
N GLU A 479 -14.68 -16.52 28.07
CA GLU A 479 -15.88 -15.68 28.20
C GLU A 479 -15.72 -14.34 27.48
N LYS A 480 -14.56 -13.68 27.60
CA LYS A 480 -14.31 -12.41 26.92
C LYS A 480 -14.27 -12.58 25.40
N VAL A 481 -13.60 -13.64 24.93
CA VAL A 481 -13.53 -13.94 23.49
C VAL A 481 -14.91 -14.28 22.94
N LYS A 482 -15.67 -15.11 23.66
CA LYS A 482 -17.06 -15.46 23.32
C LYS A 482 -17.93 -14.20 23.27
N ALA A 483 -17.92 -13.37 24.31
CA ALA A 483 -18.72 -12.15 24.38
C ALA A 483 -18.37 -11.17 23.25
N MET A 484 -17.09 -11.04 22.90
CA MET A 484 -16.68 -10.23 21.73
C MET A 484 -17.18 -10.85 20.42
N ALA A 485 -17.04 -12.17 20.24
CA ALA A 485 -17.54 -12.87 19.06
C ALA A 485 -19.05 -12.69 18.89
N GLU A 486 -19.83 -12.85 19.98
CA GLU A 486 -21.25 -12.56 20.00
C GLU A 486 -21.52 -11.09 19.61
N LYS A 487 -20.82 -10.12 20.23
CA LYS A 487 -20.99 -8.68 19.95
C LYS A 487 -20.75 -8.32 18.48
N ILE A 488 -19.73 -8.89 17.84
CA ILE A 488 -19.36 -8.53 16.47
C ILE A 488 -20.18 -9.30 15.43
N PHE A 489 -20.38 -10.61 15.59
CA PHE A 489 -21.02 -11.44 14.57
C PHE A 489 -22.55 -11.46 14.67
N SER A 490 -23.16 -11.17 15.83
CA SER A 490 -24.63 -11.08 15.95
C SER A 490 -25.25 -9.87 15.26
N GLN A 491 -24.43 -8.89 14.81
CA GLN A 491 -24.91 -7.75 14.04
C GLN A 491 -25.51 -8.15 12.69
N GLY A 492 -25.21 -9.36 12.19
CA GLY A 492 -25.90 -9.97 11.06
C GLY A 492 -25.60 -9.37 9.69
N ASN A 493 -24.62 -8.47 9.57
CA ASN A 493 -24.20 -7.93 8.27
C ASN A 493 -23.17 -8.85 7.63
N ILE A 494 -23.58 -9.52 6.56
CA ILE A 494 -22.79 -10.52 5.85
C ILE A 494 -22.84 -10.22 4.36
N VAL A 495 -21.66 -10.10 3.75
CA VAL A 495 -21.50 -9.99 2.29
C VAL A 495 -20.84 -11.26 1.79
N GLU A 496 -21.52 -12.00 0.92
CA GLU A 496 -20.96 -13.20 0.27
C GLU A 496 -20.86 -12.98 -1.23
N VAL A 497 -19.65 -13.08 -1.77
CA VAL A 497 -19.39 -13.05 -3.21
C VAL A 497 -18.74 -14.34 -3.61
N VAL A 498 -19.36 -15.06 -4.54
CA VAL A 498 -18.88 -16.37 -4.98
C VAL A 498 -18.85 -16.42 -6.49
N MET A 499 -17.66 -16.65 -7.05
CA MET A 499 -17.48 -16.92 -8.48
C MET A 499 -17.26 -18.41 -8.68
N SER A 500 -18.07 -19.04 -9.53
CA SER A 500 -17.92 -20.45 -9.94
C SER A 500 -17.58 -20.55 -11.43
N PRO A 501 -17.05 -21.68 -11.91
CA PRO A 501 -16.91 -21.92 -13.35
C PRO A 501 -18.28 -21.90 -14.04
N ALA A 502 -18.36 -21.28 -15.21
CA ALA A 502 -19.46 -21.51 -16.15
C ALA A 502 -19.28 -22.89 -16.79
N GLU A 503 -20.40 -23.55 -17.08
CA GLU A 503 -20.43 -24.81 -17.84
C GLU A 503 -19.91 -24.63 -19.26
#